data_AF-A0A7H4N0S6-F1
#
_entry.id   AF-A0A7H4N0S6-F1
#
_cell.length_a   1.000
_cell.length_b   1.000
_cell.length_c   1.000
_cell.angle_alpha   90.00
_cell.angle_beta   90.00
_cell.angle_gamma   90.00
#
_symmetry.space_group_name_H-M   'P 1'
#
loop_
_entity.id
_entity.type
_entity.pdbx_description
1 polymer ?
#
loop_
_entity_poly.entity_id
_entity_poly.type
_entity_poly.pdbx_seq_one_letter_code
_entity_poly.pdbx_strand_id
1 'polypeptide(L)'
;MRLPLQVTHNGDKPFRPVNRDETMAAVALLEKASYSVLEREDKPTSSKPGAPFITSTLQQAASTRLGFGVKKTMMMAQRLYEAGHITYMRTDSTNLSQDALSMVRGYIGDNFGKKYLPESANQYASKENSQGSARGDSSIRRQRAGRNVKRYGI
;
A
#
# COMPACT_ATOMS: atom_id res chain seq x y z
N MET A 1 -28.78 -7.26 2.92
CA MET A 1 -27.59 -7.28 2.06
C MET A 1 -28.02 -6.77 0.68
N ARG A 2 -27.60 -5.57 0.25
CA ARG A 2 -27.90 -5.05 -1.10
C ARG A 2 -26.74 -5.44 -2.02
N LEU A 3 -27.03 -6.14 -3.12
CA LEU A 3 -26.04 -6.40 -4.14
C LEU A 3 -25.87 -5.12 -4.98
N PRO A 4 -24.66 -4.52 -5.05
CA PRO A 4 -24.43 -3.43 -5.97
C PRO A 4 -24.51 -3.98 -7.40
N LEU A 5 -25.50 -3.51 -8.16
CA LEU A 5 -25.64 -3.85 -9.58
C LEU A 5 -24.88 -2.80 -10.40
N GLN A 6 -23.97 -3.26 -11.26
CA GLN A 6 -23.27 -2.41 -12.22
C GLN A 6 -23.67 -2.82 -13.63
N VAL A 7 -24.08 -1.84 -14.44
CA VAL A 7 -24.33 -2.04 -15.87
C VAL A 7 -22.98 -2.01 -16.58
N THR A 8 -22.58 -3.14 -17.16
CA THR A 8 -21.30 -3.26 -17.87
C THR A 8 -21.42 -2.96 -19.36
N HIS A 9 -22.55 -3.35 -19.99
CA HIS A 9 -22.81 -3.20 -21.42
C HIS A 9 -24.25 -2.75 -21.67
N ASN A 10 -24.47 -2.00 -22.76
CA ASN A 10 -25.77 -1.70 -23.33
C ASN A 10 -25.79 -2.21 -24.79
N GLY A 11 -26.47 -3.33 -25.03
CA GLY A 11 -26.26 -4.13 -26.24
C GLY A 11 -24.80 -4.63 -26.30
N ASP A 12 -24.16 -4.48 -27.46
CA ASP A 12 -22.76 -4.91 -27.67
C ASP A 12 -21.70 -3.87 -27.23
N LYS A 13 -22.13 -2.70 -26.69
CA LYS A 13 -21.22 -1.60 -26.35
C LYS A 13 -21.02 -1.48 -24.84
N PRO A 14 -19.79 -1.23 -24.34
CA PRO A 14 -19.55 -0.94 -22.93
C PRO A 14 -20.37 0.27 -22.50
N PHE A 15 -21.12 0.13 -21.41
CA PHE A 15 -21.93 1.20 -20.87
C PHE A 15 -21.04 2.20 -20.11
N ARG A 16 -20.86 3.40 -20.68
CA ARG A 16 -20.02 4.47 -20.12
C ARG A 16 -20.76 5.81 -20.22
N PRO A 17 -21.79 6.04 -19.38
CA PRO A 17 -22.54 7.28 -19.43
C PRO A 17 -21.64 8.45 -19.05
N VAL A 18 -21.66 9.52 -19.84
CA VAL A 18 -20.81 10.71 -19.62
C VAL A 18 -21.58 11.85 -18.95
N ASN A 19 -22.91 11.75 -18.89
CA ASN A 19 -23.77 12.76 -18.29
C ASN A 19 -24.91 12.13 -17.47
N ARG A 20 -25.59 12.99 -16.72
CA ARG A 20 -26.71 12.60 -15.85
C ARG A 20 -27.88 12.03 -16.65
N ASP A 21 -28.19 12.62 -17.79
CA ASP A 21 -29.39 12.27 -18.56
C ASP A 21 -29.29 10.86 -19.14
N GLU A 22 -28.12 10.48 -19.68
CA GLU A 22 -27.82 9.12 -20.12
C GLU A 22 -27.93 8.10 -18.98
N THR A 23 -27.46 8.47 -17.78
CA THR A 23 -27.57 7.61 -16.60
C THR A 23 -29.02 7.42 -16.20
N MET A 24 -29.80 8.51 -16.11
CA MET A 24 -31.20 8.47 -15.71
C MET A 24 -32.07 7.71 -16.73
N ALA A 25 -31.77 7.83 -18.02
CA ALA A 25 -32.43 7.06 -19.07
C ALA A 25 -32.21 5.55 -18.89
N ALA A 26 -30.98 5.14 -18.57
CA ALA A 26 -30.67 3.73 -18.30
C ALA A 26 -31.36 3.22 -17.01
N VAL A 27 -31.38 4.03 -15.95
CA VAL A 27 -32.07 3.69 -14.69
C VAL A 27 -33.55 3.46 -14.93
N ALA A 28 -34.24 4.34 -15.65
CA ALA A 28 -35.67 4.21 -15.91
C ALA A 28 -36.05 2.94 -16.69
N LEU A 29 -35.14 2.45 -17.56
CA LEU A 29 -35.30 1.17 -18.25
C LEU A 29 -35.08 -0.02 -17.31
N LEU A 30 -34.06 0.06 -16.46
CA LEU A 30 -33.67 -1.00 -15.53
C LEU A 30 -34.67 -1.17 -14.38
N GLU A 31 -35.28 -0.09 -13.88
CA GLU A 31 -36.33 -0.14 -12.86
C GLU A 31 -37.55 -0.97 -13.29
N LYS A 32 -37.79 -1.08 -14.60
CA LYS A 32 -38.89 -1.84 -15.18
C LYS A 32 -38.46 -3.21 -15.71
N ALA A 33 -37.17 -3.54 -15.64
CA ALA A 33 -36.62 -4.78 -16.16
C ALA A 33 -36.73 -5.92 -15.15
N SER A 34 -36.87 -7.14 -15.66
CA SER A 34 -36.72 -8.37 -14.87
C SER A 34 -35.28 -8.87 -14.99
N TYR A 35 -34.66 -9.21 -13.86
CA TYR A 35 -33.27 -9.66 -13.81
C TYR A 35 -33.20 -11.17 -13.71
N SER A 36 -32.31 -11.79 -14.48
CA SER A 36 -31.93 -13.19 -14.36
C SER A 36 -30.43 -13.31 -14.12
N VAL A 37 -30.02 -14.35 -13.39
CA VAL A 37 -28.60 -14.65 -13.19
C VAL A 37 -28.09 -15.36 -14.44
N LEU A 38 -27.23 -14.69 -15.20
CA LEU A 38 -26.61 -15.26 -16.40
C LEU A 38 -25.42 -16.17 -16.04
N GLU A 39 -24.59 -15.73 -15.11
CA GLU A 39 -23.36 -16.42 -14.73
C GLU A 39 -23.05 -16.14 -13.25
N ARG A 40 -22.49 -17.14 -12.58
CA ARG A 40 -21.89 -16.99 -11.25
C ARG A 40 -20.51 -17.63 -11.29
N GLU A 41 -19.50 -16.83 -10.98
CA GLU A 41 -18.12 -17.28 -10.92
C GLU A 41 -17.56 -17.09 -9.51
N ASP A 42 -17.13 -18.19 -8.88
CA ASP A 42 -16.47 -18.20 -7.58
C ASP A 42 -14.98 -18.49 -7.78
N LYS A 43 -14.15 -17.44 -7.76
CA LYS A 43 -12.68 -17.54 -7.89
C LYS A 43 -11.98 -17.26 -6.56
N PRO A 44 -11.10 -18.16 -6.08
CA PRO A 44 -10.25 -17.84 -4.95
C PRO A 44 -9.26 -16.74 -5.36
N THR A 45 -9.31 -15.61 -4.66
CA THR A 45 -8.37 -14.50 -4.87
C THR A 45 -7.47 -14.36 -3.64
N SER A 46 -6.22 -13.96 -3.89
CA SER A 46 -5.25 -13.71 -2.82
C SER A 46 -4.54 -12.40 -3.09
N SER A 47 -4.47 -11.53 -2.08
CA SER A 47 -3.76 -10.27 -2.14
C SER A 47 -2.38 -10.41 -1.48
N LYS A 48 -1.33 -10.07 -2.22
CA LYS A 48 0.02 -10.01 -1.65
C LYS A 48 0.18 -8.76 -0.78
N PRO A 49 0.99 -8.82 0.29
CA PRO A 49 1.33 -7.63 1.06
C PRO A 49 2.07 -6.61 0.19
N GLY A 50 1.84 -5.33 0.48
CA GLY A 50 2.56 -4.24 -0.18
C GLY A 50 4.04 -4.20 0.22
N ALA A 51 4.84 -3.54 -0.62
CA ALA A 51 6.24 -3.28 -0.32
C ALA A 51 6.41 -2.39 0.93
N PRO A 52 7.57 -2.43 1.59
CA PRO A 52 7.95 -1.46 2.62
C PRO A 52 7.81 -0.02 2.13
N PHE A 53 7.60 0.90 3.07
CA PHE A 53 7.41 2.30 2.71
C PHE A 53 8.67 2.93 2.13
N ILE A 54 8.51 3.59 0.99
CA ILE A 54 9.37 4.64 0.46
C ILE A 54 8.70 6.01 0.65
N THR A 55 9.41 7.10 0.36
CA THR A 55 8.92 8.47 0.56
C THR A 55 7.53 8.70 -0.03
N SER A 56 7.32 8.33 -1.29
CA SER A 56 6.06 8.53 -2.01
C SER A 56 4.92 7.71 -1.42
N THR A 57 5.15 6.42 -1.15
CA THR A 57 4.14 5.52 -0.57
C THR A 57 3.79 5.88 0.86
N LEU A 58 4.75 6.38 1.66
CA LEU A 58 4.48 6.90 3.00
C LEU A 58 3.58 8.13 2.94
N GLN A 59 3.88 9.08 2.05
CA GLN A 59 3.09 10.29 1.88
C GLN A 59 1.67 9.97 1.41
N GLN A 60 1.51 9.07 0.43
CA GLN A 60 0.20 8.61 -0.04
C GLN A 60 -0.58 7.92 1.09
N ALA A 61 0.05 6.99 1.81
CA ALA A 61 -0.61 6.29 2.92
C ALA A 61 -0.99 7.24 4.06
N ALA A 62 -0.14 8.22 4.40
CA ALA A 62 -0.44 9.21 5.43
C ALA A 62 -1.58 10.16 5.00
N SER A 63 -1.67 10.52 3.73
CA SER A 63 -2.79 11.30 3.19
C SER A 63 -4.09 10.50 3.29
N THR A 64 -4.12 9.28 2.74
CA THR A 64 -5.35 8.47 2.67
C THR A 64 -5.81 7.96 4.04
N ARG A 65 -4.89 7.61 4.94
CA ARG A 65 -5.24 6.97 6.23
C ARG A 65 -5.28 7.93 7.41
N LEU A 66 -4.50 9.01 7.37
CA LEU A 66 -4.37 9.96 8.49
C LEU A 66 -4.80 11.39 8.13
N GLY A 67 -5.13 11.66 6.87
CA GLY A 67 -5.46 13.01 6.39
C GLY A 67 -4.29 13.98 6.43
N PHE A 68 -3.03 13.49 6.46
CA PHE A 68 -1.86 14.35 6.55
C PHE A 68 -1.39 14.81 5.18
N GLY A 69 -1.29 16.13 4.99
CA GLY A 69 -0.59 16.71 3.85
C GLY A 69 0.92 16.41 3.89
N VAL A 70 1.57 16.48 2.73
CA VAL A 70 3.00 16.14 2.54
C VAL A 70 3.91 16.81 3.58
N LYS A 71 3.76 18.12 3.81
CA LYS A 71 4.55 18.88 4.78
C LYS A 71 4.45 18.33 6.19
N LYS A 72 3.25 17.96 6.64
CA LYS A 72 3.00 17.42 7.98
C LYS A 72 3.62 16.02 8.12
N THR A 73 3.44 15.17 7.12
CA THR A 73 4.03 13.82 7.09
C THR A 73 5.56 13.88 7.19
N MET A 74 6.19 14.73 6.38
CA MET A 74 7.66 14.84 6.38
C MET A 74 8.19 15.46 7.68
N MET A 75 7.50 16.45 8.26
CA MET A 75 7.87 17.03 9.55
C MET A 75 7.84 15.98 10.68
N MET A 76 6.81 15.15 10.73
CA MET A 76 6.70 14.10 11.74
C MET A 76 7.74 12.98 11.51
N ALA A 77 7.95 12.59 10.25
CA ALA A 77 8.96 11.61 9.91
C ALA A 77 10.38 12.08 10.28
N GLN A 78 10.69 13.37 10.06
CA GLN A 78 11.95 13.97 10.51
C GLN A 78 12.14 13.81 12.03
N ARG A 79 11.13 14.16 12.83
CA ARG A 79 11.18 14.03 14.30
C ARG A 79 11.37 12.57 14.73
N LEU A 80 10.70 11.63 14.07
CA LEU A 80 10.86 10.20 14.34
C LEU A 80 12.25 9.69 13.97
N TYR A 81 12.86 10.21 12.90
CA TYR A 81 14.21 9.86 12.50
C TYR A 81 15.24 10.37 13.51
N GLU A 82 15.14 11.65 13.90
CA GLU A 82 16.02 12.27 14.90
C GLU A 82 15.91 11.61 16.28
N ALA A 83 14.70 11.15 16.66
CA ALA A 83 14.48 10.38 17.87
C ALA A 83 14.96 8.91 17.78
N GLY A 84 15.47 8.48 16.62
CA GLY A 84 15.95 7.11 16.40
C GLY A 84 14.84 6.06 16.32
N HIS A 85 13.62 6.44 15.95
CA HIS A 85 12.48 5.53 15.82
C HIS A 85 12.36 4.92 14.43
N ILE A 86 12.74 5.65 13.38
CA ILE A 86 12.66 5.19 11.99
C ILE A 86 13.97 5.38 11.24
N THR A 87 14.19 4.62 10.15
CA THR A 87 15.25 4.88 9.17
C THR A 87 14.99 6.18 8.39
N TYR A 88 15.98 6.61 7.61
CA TYR A 88 15.89 7.85 6.86
C TYR A 88 14.64 7.87 5.96
N MET A 89 13.85 8.93 6.07
CA MET A 89 12.52 9.03 5.47
C MET A 89 12.50 9.54 4.02
N ARG A 90 13.66 9.97 3.49
CA ARG A 90 13.81 10.39 2.09
C ARG A 90 14.58 9.32 1.32
N THR A 91 13.86 8.25 1.00
CA THR A 91 14.36 7.09 0.27
C THR A 91 13.37 6.70 -0.84
N ASP A 92 13.88 6.15 -1.92
CA ASP A 92 13.15 5.50 -3.02
C ASP A 92 13.36 3.96 -3.02
N SER A 93 14.19 3.47 -2.10
CA SER A 93 14.55 2.06 -1.98
C SER A 93 13.57 1.29 -1.11
N THR A 94 13.01 0.20 -1.66
CA THR A 94 12.20 -0.77 -0.90
C THR A 94 13.05 -1.80 -0.15
N ASN A 95 14.38 -1.67 -0.18
CA ASN A 95 15.28 -2.67 0.38
C ASN A 95 15.22 -2.69 1.91
N LEU A 96 15.35 -3.90 2.47
CA LEU A 96 15.44 -4.15 3.90
C LEU A 96 16.77 -4.83 4.21
N SER A 97 17.51 -4.31 5.20
CA SER A 97 18.68 -4.99 5.75
C SER A 97 18.30 -6.33 6.37
N GLN A 98 19.21 -7.32 6.35
CA GLN A 98 18.93 -8.63 6.93
C GLN A 98 18.54 -8.61 8.42
N ASP A 99 19.13 -7.70 9.20
CA ASP A 99 18.74 -7.47 10.60
C ASP A 99 17.26 -7.08 10.74
N ALA A 100 16.75 -6.29 9.79
CA ALA A 100 15.37 -5.82 9.80
C ALA A 100 14.40 -6.95 9.43
N LEU A 101 14.77 -7.77 8.43
CA LEU A 101 14.02 -8.96 8.04
C LEU A 101 13.95 -9.96 9.20
N SER A 102 15.07 -10.23 9.86
CA SER A 102 15.11 -11.12 11.02
C SER A 102 14.24 -10.60 12.17
N MET A 103 14.32 -9.29 12.47
CA MET A 103 13.53 -8.66 13.52
C MET A 103 12.02 -8.72 13.25
N VAL A 104 11.58 -8.39 12.03
CA VAL A 104 10.15 -8.40 11.70
C VAL A 104 9.60 -9.83 11.67
N ARG A 105 10.37 -10.80 11.16
CA ARG A 105 9.98 -12.22 11.15
C ARG A 105 9.86 -12.79 12.55
N GLY A 106 10.81 -12.47 13.44
CA GLY A 106 10.72 -12.82 14.86
C GLY A 106 9.46 -12.24 15.50
N TYR A 107 9.23 -10.94 15.35
CA TYR A 107 8.02 -10.28 15.87
C TYR A 107 6.72 -10.93 15.35
N ILE A 108 6.65 -11.27 14.06
CA ILE A 108 5.47 -11.93 13.48
C ILE A 108 5.28 -13.34 14.08
N GLY A 109 6.36 -14.10 14.21
CA GLY A 109 6.34 -15.42 14.82
C GLY A 109 5.83 -15.39 16.25
N ASP A 110 6.30 -14.44 17.05
CA ASP A 110 5.97 -14.31 18.47
C ASP A 110 4.53 -13.81 18.71
N ASN A 111 4.01 -12.93 17.85
CA ASN A 111 2.73 -12.24 18.08
C ASN A 111 1.54 -12.79 17.28
N PHE A 112 1.78 -13.40 16.10
CA PHE A 112 0.71 -13.85 15.20
C PHE A 112 0.80 -15.35 14.86
N GLY A 113 1.94 -15.99 15.12
CA GLY A 113 2.15 -17.41 14.88
C GLY A 113 2.46 -17.76 13.42
N LYS A 114 2.73 -19.06 13.18
CA LYS A 114 3.32 -19.55 11.91
C LYS A 114 2.46 -19.32 10.67
N LYS A 115 1.12 -19.30 10.80
CA LYS A 115 0.20 -19.09 9.66
C LYS A 115 0.36 -17.72 8.99
N TYR A 116 0.89 -16.73 9.72
CA TYR A 116 1.10 -15.36 9.23
C TYR A 116 2.56 -15.06 8.89
N LEU A 117 3.46 -16.04 9.06
CA LEU A 117 4.87 -15.92 8.75
C LEU A 117 5.18 -16.66 7.45
N PRO A 118 5.44 -15.95 6.33
CA PRO A 118 5.86 -16.60 5.09
C PRO A 118 7.13 -17.42 5.30
N GLU A 119 7.22 -18.61 4.70
CA GLU A 119 8.39 -19.49 4.85
C GLU A 119 9.68 -18.78 4.40
N SER A 120 9.64 -18.13 3.24
CA SER A 120 10.73 -17.31 2.72
C SER A 120 10.48 -15.81 2.96
N ALA A 121 11.56 -15.02 3.01
CA ALA A 121 11.45 -13.57 3.14
C ALA A 121 10.93 -12.95 1.84
N ASN A 122 9.90 -12.10 1.94
CA ASN A 122 9.39 -11.36 0.78
C ASN A 122 10.42 -10.30 0.34
N GLN A 123 10.86 -10.40 -0.91
CA GLN A 123 11.73 -9.39 -1.52
C GLN A 123 10.91 -8.53 -2.49
N TYR A 124 11.20 -7.23 -2.50
CA TYR A 124 10.53 -6.26 -3.35
C TYR A 124 11.59 -5.52 -4.17
N ALA A 125 11.48 -5.59 -5.49
CA ALA A 125 12.39 -4.88 -6.38
C ALA A 125 12.19 -3.37 -6.26
N SER A 126 13.29 -2.62 -6.09
CA SER A 126 13.31 -1.18 -6.25
C SER A 126 13.35 -0.83 -7.74
N LYS A 127 12.56 0.15 -8.19
CA LYS A 127 12.74 0.72 -9.54
C LYS A 127 14.04 1.53 -9.55
N GLU A 128 15.07 0.98 -10.16
CA GLU A 128 16.33 1.66 -10.45
C GLU A 128 16.05 2.81 -11.45
N ASN A 129 16.14 4.06 -10.98
CA ASN A 129 16.53 5.17 -11.83
C ASN A 129 17.98 5.53 -11.48
N SER A 130 18.77 5.68 -12.52
CA SER A 130 20.22 5.49 -12.60
C SER A 130 21.10 6.46 -11.79
N GLN A 131 22.32 5.97 -11.55
CA GLN A 131 23.58 6.67 -11.24
C GLN A 131 23.83 7.10 -9.78
N GLY A 132 24.59 6.23 -9.10
CA GLY A 132 25.61 6.66 -8.15
C GLY A 132 25.12 6.86 -6.73
N SER A 133 24.91 5.78 -5.99
CA SER A 133 25.27 5.73 -4.57
C SER A 133 25.21 4.31 -4.01
N ALA A 134 26.38 3.69 -3.87
CA ALA A 134 26.64 2.73 -2.82
C ALA A 134 26.62 3.43 -1.44
N ARG A 135 25.45 3.96 -1.04
CA ARG A 135 25.23 4.60 0.26
C ARG A 135 23.86 4.22 0.80
N GLY A 136 23.80 3.09 1.51
CA GLY A 136 22.92 2.89 2.68
C GLY A 136 21.41 3.14 2.55
N ASP A 137 20.84 3.27 1.36
CA ASP A 137 19.43 3.62 1.22
C ASP A 137 18.53 2.42 1.51
N SER A 138 17.86 2.48 2.67
CA SER A 138 16.97 1.44 3.17
C SER A 138 15.56 2.01 3.32
N SER A 139 14.56 1.18 3.04
CA SER A 139 13.16 1.54 3.20
C SER A 139 12.84 2.14 4.56
N ILE A 140 11.80 2.96 4.61
CA ILE A 140 11.32 3.60 5.84
C ILE A 140 10.73 2.51 6.74
N ARG A 141 11.42 2.25 7.86
CA ARG A 141 11.07 1.19 8.81
C ARG A 141 11.40 1.59 10.23
N ARG A 142 10.82 0.87 11.19
CA ARG A 142 11.16 1.01 12.61
C ARG A 142 12.62 0.61 12.88
N GLN A 143 13.32 1.41 13.66
CA GLN A 143 14.61 1.03 14.26
C GLN A 143 14.38 0.33 15.61
N ARG A 144 15.32 -0.51 16.07
CA ARG A 144 15.22 -1.09 17.42
C ARG A 144 15.16 0.05 18.45
N ALA A 145 14.14 0.03 19.31
CA ALA A 145 14.14 0.88 20.50
C ALA A 145 15.38 0.53 21.35
N GLY A 146 16.29 1.48 21.55
CA GLY A 146 17.43 1.33 22.46
C GLY A 146 18.83 1.49 21.89
N ARG A 147 19.04 1.87 20.62
CA ARG A 147 20.36 2.37 20.18
C ARG A 147 20.29 3.87 19.93
N ASN A 148 20.80 4.64 20.90
CA ASN A 148 21.14 6.04 20.76
C ASN A 148 21.98 6.23 19.50
N VAL A 149 21.39 6.75 18.42
CA VAL A 149 22.14 7.14 17.22
C VAL A 149 22.72 8.54 17.46
N LYS A 150 23.58 8.66 18.47
CA LYS A 150 24.65 9.66 18.42
C LYS A 150 25.68 9.09 17.44
N ARG A 151 25.91 9.83 16.35
CA ARG A 151 26.92 9.67 15.29
C ARG A 151 26.30 9.38 13.92
N TYR A 152 25.81 10.42 13.27
CA TYR A 152 26.39 10.89 12.01
C TYR A 152 26.24 12.40 12.03
N GLY A 153 27.26 13.07 12.58
CA GLY A 153 27.44 14.49 12.32
C GLY A 153 28.19 14.60 11.00
N ILE A 154 27.52 15.16 9.99
CA ILE A 154 27.90 16.36 9.22
C ILE A 154 26.61 16.95 8.67
#